data_AF-A0A5K1HIC0-F1
#
_entry.id   AF-A0A5K1HIC0-F1
#
_cell.length_a   1.000
_cell.length_b   1.000
_cell.length_c   1.000
_cell.angle_alpha   90.00
_cell.angle_beta   90.00
_cell.angle_gamma   90.00
#
_symmetry.space_group_name_H-M   'P 1'
#
loop_
_entity.id
_entity.type
_entity.pdbx_description
1 polymer ?
#
loop_
_entity_poly.entity_id
_entity_poly.type
_entity_poly.pdbx_seq_one_letter_code
_entity_poly.pdbx_strand_id
1 'polypeptide(L)' 'ENVQIVSLGCGLETLWFNLMEEGHIKKPFKFVELDLESVVKKKIRKINHSKKLAKLFEKINLTPSIT' A
#
# COMPACT_ATOMS: atom_id res chain seq x y z
N GLU A 1 -11.55 -17.85 2.12
CA GLU A 1 -12.42 -16.67 2.30
C GLU A 1 -11.78 -15.47 1.61
N ASN A 2 -12.57 -14.57 1.03
CA ASN A 2 -12.09 -13.39 0.31
C ASN A 2 -12.09 -12.20 1.28
N VAL A 3 -11.00 -12.05 2.04
CA VAL A 3 -10.90 -11.01 3.07
C VAL A 3 -10.45 -9.69 2.43
N GLN A 4 -11.06 -8.58 2.83
CA GLN A 4 -10.65 -7.25 2.40
C GLN A 4 -10.43 -6.37 3.63
N ILE A 5 -9.30 -5.68 3.64
CA ILE A 5 -8.98 -4.64 4.63
C ILE A 5 -9.17 -3.31 3.93
N VAL A 6 -10.08 -2.48 4.44
CA VAL A 6 -10.35 -1.15 3.90
C VAL A 6 -9.93 -0.14 4.96
N SER A 7 -8.92 0.67 4.66
CA SER A 7 -8.51 1.78 5.51
C SER A 7 -9.15 3.08 5.02
N LEU A 8 -9.92 3.73 5.89
CA LEU A 8 -10.66 4.96 5.61
C LEU A 8 -9.94 6.15 6.25
N GLY A 9 -9.66 7.20 5.48
CA GLY A 9 -8.84 8.31 5.94
C GLY A 9 -7.39 7.88 6.21
N CYS A 10 -6.82 7.08 5.30
CA CYS A 10 -5.53 6.41 5.50
C CYS A 10 -4.35 7.37 5.71
N GLY A 11 -4.48 8.64 5.31
CA GLY A 11 -3.45 9.65 5.46
C GLY A 11 -2.11 9.21 4.87
N LEU A 12 -1.10 9.17 5.72
CA LEU A 12 0.24 8.69 5.39
C LEU A 12 0.64 7.43 6.20
N GLU A 13 -0.35 6.67 6.67
CA GLU A 13 -0.08 5.45 7.43
C GLU A 13 0.72 4.42 6.60
N THR A 14 1.32 3.47 7.31
CA THR A 14 2.21 2.47 6.72
C THR A 14 1.79 1.03 6.97
N LEU A 15 0.55 0.79 7.41
CA LEU A 15 0.08 -0.54 7.83
C LEU A 15 0.30 -1.60 6.74
N TRP A 16 -0.06 -1.31 5.49
CA TRP A 16 0.16 -2.24 4.38
C TRP A 16 1.64 -2.61 4.21
N PHE A 17 2.56 -1.64 4.31
CA PHE A 17 4.00 -1.90 4.19
C PHE A 17 4.49 -2.81 5.32
N ASN A 18 4.04 -2.57 6.55
CA ASN A 18 4.39 -3.38 7.71
C ASN A 18 3.92 -4.83 7.52
N LEU A 19 2.67 -5.04 7.05
CA LEU A 19 2.14 -6.36 6.76
C LEU A 19 2.98 -7.09 5.68
N MET A 20 3.43 -6.39 4.65
CA MET A 20 4.29 -6.98 3.62
C MET A 20 5.67 -7.34 4.17
N GLU A 21 6.28 -6.49 5.01
CA GLU A 21 7.56 -6.75 5.67
C GLU A 21 7.49 -7.94 6.65
N GLU A 22 6.37 -8.11 7.35
CA GLU A 22 6.07 -9.23 8.27
C GLU A 22 5.74 -10.56 7.55
N GLY A 23 5.82 -10.59 6.21
CA GLY A 23 5.60 -11.80 5.42
C GLY A 23 4.13 -12.13 5.17
N HIS A 24 3.22 -11.19 5.40
CA HIS A 24 1.79 -11.38 5.11
C HIS A 24 1.42 -11.25 3.63
N ILE A 25 2.38 -11.07 2.75
CA ILE A 25 2.19 -11.06 1.29
C ILE A 25 1.47 -12.29 0.74
N LYS A 26 1.67 -13.47 1.36
CA LYS A 26 1.04 -14.73 0.92
C LYS A 26 -0.37 -14.91 1.47
N LYS A 27 -0.85 -14.03 2.35
CA LYS A 27 -2.19 -14.16 2.94
C LYS A 27 -3.25 -13.74 1.92
N PRO A 28 -4.40 -14.43 1.88
CA PRO A 28 -5.45 -14.18 0.90
C PRO A 28 -6.33 -12.99 1.33
N PHE A 29 -5.75 -11.78 1.40
CA PHE A 29 -6.51 -10.55 1.61
C PHE A 29 -6.19 -9.49 0.55
N LYS A 30 -7.17 -8.64 0.26
CA LYS A 30 -6.96 -7.38 -0.47
C LYS A 30 -6.86 -6.23 0.51
N PHE A 31 -6.02 -5.25 0.22
CA PHE A 31 -5.88 -4.04 1.03
C PHE A 31 -6.24 -2.84 0.16
N VAL A 32 -7.18 -2.02 0.62
CA VAL A 32 -7.65 -0.83 -0.09
C VAL A 32 -7.53 0.35 0.85
N GLU A 33 -6.93 1.43 0.35
CA GLU A 33 -6.80 2.69 1.07
C GLU A 33 -7.66 3.75 0.40
N LEU A 34 -8.47 4.44 1.21
CA LEU A 34 -9.36 5.50 0.74
C LEU A 34 -9.06 6.79 1.52
N ASP A 35 -8.84 7.87 0.77
CA ASP A 35 -8.66 9.22 1.30
C ASP A 35 -9.01 10.24 0.20
N LEU A 36 -8.97 11.53 0.54
CA LEU A 36 -9.05 12.62 -0.42
C LEU A 36 -7.99 12.45 -1.50
N GLU A 37 -8.36 12.75 -2.74
CA GLU A 37 -7.49 12.59 -3.91
C GLU A 37 -6.13 13.29 -3.73
N SER A 38 -6.10 14.46 -3.09
CA SER A 38 -4.89 15.22 -2.80
C SER A 38 -3.93 14.47 -1.86
N VAL A 39 -4.49 13.75 -0.87
CA VAL A 39 -3.74 12.92 0.09
C VAL A 39 -3.20 11.68 -0.61
N VAL A 40 -4.04 10.98 -1.38
CA VAL A 40 -3.64 9.80 -2.16
C VAL A 40 -2.51 10.14 -3.14
N LYS A 41 -2.66 11.22 -3.93
CA LYS A 41 -1.61 11.70 -4.85
C LYS A 41 -0.30 12.00 -4.12
N LYS A 42 -0.36 12.64 -2.94
CA LYS A 42 0.82 12.93 -2.12
C LYS A 42 1.48 11.65 -1.61
N LYS A 43 0.69 10.65 -1.20
CA LYS A 43 1.17 9.33 -0.75
C LYS A 43 1.87 8.59 -1.89
N ILE A 44 1.25 8.50 -3.06
CA ILE A 44 1.83 7.84 -4.25
C ILE A 44 3.16 8.50 -4.66
N ARG A 45 3.24 9.83 -4.66
CA ARG A 45 4.51 10.54 -4.92
C ARG A 45 5.60 10.14 -3.94
N LYS A 46 5.29 10.08 -2.64
CA LYS A 46 6.23 9.64 -1.60
C LYS A 46 6.67 8.18 -1.79
N ILE A 47 5.75 7.31 -2.18
CA ILE A 47 6.05 5.90 -2.49
C ILE A 47 7.05 5.82 -3.66
N ASN A 48 6.77 6.49 -4.77
CA ASN A 48 7.60 6.44 -5.98
C ASN A 48 9.00 7.05 -5.77
N HIS A 49 9.15 8.02 -4.86
CA HIS A 49 10.44 8.64 -4.55
C HIS A 49 11.25 7.86 -3.49
N SER A 50 10.66 6.86 -2.85
CA SER A 50 11.34 6.10 -1.79
C SER A 50 12.10 4.90 -2.35
N LYS A 51 13.43 4.93 -2.26
CA LYS A 51 14.29 3.79 -2.63
C LYS A 51 13.96 2.52 -1.82
N LYS A 52 13.56 2.67 -0.55
CA LYS A 52 13.18 1.54 0.31
C LYS A 52 11.91 0.88 -0.24
N LEU A 53 10.89 1.68 -0.55
CA LEU A 53 9.61 1.17 -1.01
C LEU A 53 9.71 0.63 -2.43
N ALA A 54 10.51 1.25 -3.31
CA ALA A 54 10.78 0.71 -4.65
C ALA A 54 11.27 -0.75 -4.60
N LYS A 55 12.26 -1.05 -3.72
CA LYS A 55 12.73 -2.43 -3.51
C LYS A 55 11.64 -3.36 -2.99
N LEU A 56 10.75 -2.86 -2.13
CA LEU A 56 9.61 -3.65 -1.66
C LEU A 56 8.67 -3.98 -2.82
N PHE A 57 8.26 -2.98 -3.62
CA PHE A 57 7.37 -3.17 -4.77
C PHE A 57 7.96 -4.11 -5.83
N GLU A 58 9.26 -4.04 -6.08
CA GLU A 58 9.99 -5.00 -6.95
C GLU A 58 9.92 -6.43 -6.39
N LYS A 59 10.21 -6.61 -5.09
CA LYS A 59 10.20 -7.93 -4.43
C LYS A 59 8.83 -8.61 -4.51
N ILE A 60 7.76 -7.83 -4.52
CA ILE A 60 6.37 -8.31 -4.45
C ILE A 60 5.65 -8.25 -5.81
N ASN A 61 6.34 -7.81 -6.87
CA ASN A 61 5.84 -7.67 -8.23
C ASN A 61 4.50 -6.91 -8.32
N LEU A 62 4.43 -5.74 -7.68
CA LEU A 62 3.21 -4.94 -7.57
C LEU A 62 3.50 -3.49 -7.96
N THR A 63 2.51 -2.78 -8.49
CA THR A 63 2.61 -1.35 -8.82
C THR A 63 1.51 -0.57 -8.10
N PRO A 64 1.85 0.55 -7.43
CA PRO A 64 0.84 1.42 -6.84
C PRO A 64 0.01 2.07 -7.96
N SER A 65 -1.31 1.96 -7.89
CA SER A 65 -2.24 2.51 -8.87
C SER A 65 -3.43 3.17 -8.18
N ILE A 66 -4.02 4.16 -8.86
CA ILE A 66 -5.31 4.75 -8.48
C ILE A 66 -6.35 4.01 -9.32
N THR A 67 -7.35 3.43 -8.68
CA THR A 67 -8.49 2.77 -9.34
C THR A 67 -9.76 3.57 -9.09
#